data_AF-N1ULE6-F1
#
_entry.id   AF-N1ULE6-F1
#
_cell.length_a   1.000
_cell.length_b   1.000
_cell.length_c   1.000
_cell.angle_alpha   90.00
_cell.angle_beta   90.00
_cell.angle_gamma   90.00
#
_symmetry.space_group_name_H-M   'P 1'
#
loop_
_entity.id
_entity.type
_entity.pdbx_description
1 polymer ?
#
loop_
_entity_poly.entity_id
_entity_poly.type
_entity_poly.pdbx_seq_one_letter_code
_entity_poly.pdbx_strand_id
1 'polypeptide(L)'
;MIAPLLENKKVDPAVLCVDDKAKFSICVLSGHVGRGNFFTEKLSEILNNIPVITTASDVSGTLTVDILGREFGWILENPDRNITKGCAAVVNETKVLFIQETGEPNWWPLDRPLPKGVEYSISLNNVQPEDYEILLIATDRSNVHKTHKEHYKNSVLYYTKTLILGLGCDRNIPFEIVENGIYKILDENGFAIQSVRAIATIDLKKEESAFLKLSQKYGWELIFFRQKN
;
A
#
# COMPACT_ATOMS: atom_id res chain seq x y z
N MET A 1 -31.92 -4.06 -2.50
CA MET A 1 -31.24 -5.19 -3.17
C MET A 1 -29.91 -5.54 -2.53
N ILE A 2 -28.97 -4.61 -2.34
CA ILE A 2 -27.63 -4.95 -1.79
C ILE A 2 -27.53 -4.94 -0.27
N ALA A 3 -28.40 -4.19 0.44
CA ALA A 3 -28.29 -3.98 1.88
C ALA A 3 -28.15 -5.27 2.73
N PRO A 4 -28.84 -6.40 2.44
CA PRO A 4 -28.68 -7.64 3.22
C PRO A 4 -27.36 -8.37 2.99
N LEU A 5 -26.58 -7.96 1.99
CA LEU A 5 -25.31 -8.58 1.59
C LEU A 5 -24.09 -7.75 2.02
N LEU A 6 -24.30 -6.60 2.66
CA LEU A 6 -23.23 -5.71 3.06
C LEU A 6 -22.61 -6.20 4.37
N GLU A 7 -21.29 -6.36 4.38
CA GLU A 7 -20.53 -6.64 5.61
C GLU A 7 -19.81 -5.38 6.09
N ASN A 8 -18.90 -4.85 5.27
CA ASN A 8 -18.14 -3.65 5.57
C ASN A 8 -17.45 -3.08 4.30
N LYS A 9 -17.48 -1.75 4.13
CA LYS A 9 -16.80 -0.99 3.05
C LYS A 9 -15.32 -1.30 2.81
N LYS A 10 -14.63 -1.94 3.77
CA LYS A 10 -13.23 -2.37 3.64
C LYS A 10 -13.06 -3.67 2.83
N VAL A 11 -14.08 -4.54 2.84
CA VAL A 11 -14.05 -5.86 2.21
C VAL A 11 -15.10 -6.01 1.11
N ASP A 12 -16.21 -5.27 1.23
CA ASP A 12 -17.28 -5.29 0.24
C ASP A 12 -16.77 -4.76 -1.11
N PRO A 13 -17.18 -5.37 -2.24
CA PRO A 13 -16.80 -4.91 -3.57
C PRO A 13 -17.35 -3.51 -3.85
N ALA A 14 -16.75 -2.81 -4.80
CA ALA A 14 -17.36 -1.62 -5.38
C ALA A 14 -18.72 -1.96 -5.99
N VAL A 15 -19.75 -1.19 -5.63
CA VAL A 15 -21.07 -1.29 -6.25
C VAL A 15 -21.40 0.03 -6.91
N LEU A 16 -21.74 -0.05 -8.19
CA LEU A 16 -22.08 1.10 -9.02
C LEU A 16 -23.54 0.97 -9.46
N CYS A 17 -24.24 2.10 -9.51
CA CYS A 17 -25.59 2.22 -10.02
C CYS A 17 -25.58 3.11 -11.27
N VAL A 18 -26.19 2.64 -12.35
CA VAL A 18 -26.39 3.40 -13.59
C VAL A 18 -27.89 3.52 -13.82
N ASP A 19 -28.39 4.72 -14.12
CA ASP A 19 -29.80 4.92 -14.44
C ASP A 19 -30.18 4.29 -15.78
N ASP A 20 -31.47 4.07 -16.00
CA ASP A 20 -32.02 3.42 -17.20
C ASP A 20 -31.68 4.15 -18.50
N LYS A 21 -31.51 5.48 -18.44
CA LYS A 21 -31.11 6.31 -19.58
C LYS A 21 -29.59 6.47 -19.70
N ALA A 22 -28.83 5.78 -18.86
CA ALA A 22 -27.37 5.87 -18.77
C ALA A 22 -26.86 7.32 -18.70
N LYS A 23 -27.58 8.21 -18.01
CA LYS A 23 -27.16 9.60 -17.81
C LYS A 23 -26.14 9.76 -16.69
N PHE A 24 -26.19 8.91 -15.68
CA PHE A 24 -25.40 8.99 -14.47
C PHE A 24 -24.81 7.62 -14.13
N SER A 25 -23.55 7.62 -13.72
CA SER A 25 -22.93 6.50 -13.02
C SER A 25 -22.64 6.93 -11.59
N ILE A 26 -23.13 6.17 -10.60
CA ILE A 26 -23.10 6.55 -9.18
C ILE A 26 -22.41 5.44 -8.40
N CYS A 27 -21.33 5.77 -7.68
CA CYS A 27 -20.76 4.85 -6.70
C CYS A 27 -21.65 4.78 -5.46
N VAL A 28 -22.22 3.61 -5.17
CA VAL A 28 -23.11 3.42 -4.00
C VAL A 28 -22.44 2.64 -2.86
N LEU A 29 -21.30 2.00 -3.10
CA LEU A 29 -20.53 1.28 -2.07
C LEU A 29 -19.04 1.21 -2.43
N SER A 30 -18.19 1.22 -1.39
CA SER A 30 -16.74 1.01 -1.49
C SER A 30 -16.03 1.94 -2.50
N GLY A 31 -16.43 3.22 -2.52
CA GLY A 31 -15.89 4.23 -3.45
C GLY A 31 -14.37 4.36 -3.39
N HIS A 32 -13.81 4.23 -2.20
CA HIS A 32 -12.39 4.49 -1.96
C HIS A 32 -11.56 3.20 -1.91
N VAL A 33 -11.68 2.42 -0.83
CA VAL A 33 -10.96 1.15 -0.66
C VAL A 33 -11.33 0.12 -1.73
N GLY A 34 -12.58 0.06 -2.18
CA GLY A 34 -13.00 -0.83 -3.27
C GLY A 34 -12.77 -0.28 -4.67
N ARG A 35 -12.21 0.93 -4.81
CA ARG A 35 -12.02 1.64 -6.08
C ARG A 35 -13.31 2.01 -6.80
N GLY A 36 -14.44 2.07 -6.10
CA GLY A 36 -15.73 2.39 -6.72
C GLY A 36 -15.77 3.74 -7.43
N ASN A 37 -15.05 4.74 -6.93
CA ASN A 37 -14.97 6.06 -7.57
C ASN A 37 -14.17 6.00 -8.87
N PHE A 38 -13.00 5.35 -8.85
CA PHE A 38 -12.22 5.07 -10.06
C PHE A 38 -13.04 4.32 -11.12
N PHE A 39 -13.77 3.27 -10.72
CA PHE A 39 -14.64 2.55 -11.65
C PHE A 39 -15.82 3.38 -12.13
N THR A 40 -16.31 4.31 -11.31
CA THR A 40 -17.39 5.22 -11.70
C THR A 40 -16.93 6.18 -12.78
N GLU A 41 -15.73 6.75 -12.66
CA GLU A 41 -15.12 7.57 -13.71
C GLU A 41 -14.88 6.76 -14.98
N LYS A 42 -14.25 5.58 -14.86
CA LYS A 42 -13.99 4.71 -16.01
C LYS A 42 -15.26 4.28 -16.73
N LEU A 43 -16.30 3.91 -15.99
CA LEU A 43 -17.59 3.55 -16.57
C LEU A 43 -18.23 4.75 -17.26
N SER A 44 -18.11 5.94 -16.68
CA SER A 44 -18.66 7.17 -17.26
C SER A 44 -17.94 7.58 -18.53
N GLU A 45 -16.62 7.40 -18.61
CA GLU A 45 -15.85 7.57 -19.85
C GLU A 45 -16.36 6.63 -20.96
N ILE A 46 -16.61 5.36 -20.61
CA ILE A 46 -17.06 4.35 -21.58
C ILE A 46 -18.50 4.61 -22.05
N LEU A 47 -19.40 4.97 -21.13
CA LEU A 47 -20.80 5.22 -21.42
C LEU A 47 -21.06 6.65 -21.93
N ASN A 48 -20.03 7.51 -21.90
CA ASN A 48 -20.12 8.94 -22.18
C ASN A 48 -21.23 9.62 -21.34
N ASN A 49 -21.21 9.37 -20.02
CA ASN A 49 -22.20 9.87 -19.08
C ASN A 49 -21.59 10.61 -17.88
N ILE A 50 -22.41 11.04 -16.92
CA ILE A 50 -21.97 11.89 -15.80
C ILE A 50 -21.59 11.03 -14.59
N PRO A 51 -20.32 11.03 -14.12
CA PRO A 51 -19.95 10.40 -12.86
C PRO A 51 -20.48 11.21 -11.67
N VAL A 52 -21.07 10.54 -10.68
CA VAL A 52 -21.52 11.15 -9.42
C VAL A 52 -20.68 10.61 -8.27
N ILE A 53 -19.67 11.40 -7.87
CA ILE A 53 -18.76 11.10 -6.75
C ILE A 53 -19.01 12.13 -5.65
N THR A 54 -19.32 11.66 -4.44
CA THR A 54 -19.75 12.50 -3.31
C THR A 54 -18.77 12.52 -2.14
N THR A 55 -17.69 11.75 -2.21
CA THR A 55 -16.68 11.63 -1.15
C THR A 55 -15.81 12.88 -1.10
N ALA A 56 -15.76 13.51 0.08
CA ALA A 56 -14.99 14.74 0.31
C ALA A 56 -13.49 14.59 -0.01
N SER A 57 -12.93 13.38 0.14
CA SER A 57 -11.55 13.06 -0.21
C SER A 57 -11.25 13.18 -1.70
N ASP A 58 -12.20 12.81 -2.56
CA ASP A 58 -12.05 12.87 -4.01
C ASP A 58 -12.35 14.26 -4.56
N VAL A 59 -13.38 14.94 -4.04
CA VAL A 59 -13.73 16.31 -4.46
C VAL A 59 -12.62 17.31 -4.12
N SER A 60 -11.94 17.12 -2.99
CA SER A 60 -10.83 17.98 -2.55
C SER A 60 -9.47 17.56 -3.14
N GLY A 61 -9.40 16.39 -3.80
CA GLY A 61 -8.16 15.75 -4.27
C GLY A 61 -7.06 15.68 -3.20
N THR A 62 -7.46 15.47 -1.96
CA THR A 62 -6.56 15.39 -0.80
C THR A 62 -5.82 14.05 -0.76
N LEU A 63 -4.70 14.01 -0.05
CA LEU A 63 -3.95 12.77 0.19
C LEU A 63 -4.79 11.77 0.97
N THR A 64 -4.98 10.60 0.40
CA THR A 64 -5.87 9.57 0.96
C THR A 64 -5.09 8.53 1.75
N VAL A 65 -5.09 8.68 3.08
CA VAL A 65 -4.26 7.88 4.00
C VAL A 65 -4.52 6.36 3.91
N ASP A 66 -5.75 5.92 3.71
CA ASP A 66 -6.11 4.49 3.68
C ASP A 66 -5.71 3.74 2.40
N ILE A 67 -5.39 4.46 1.31
CA ILE A 67 -4.96 3.86 0.03
C ILE A 67 -3.64 4.43 -0.49
N LEU A 68 -2.92 5.20 0.32
CA LEU A 68 -1.66 5.82 -0.08
C LEU A 68 -0.66 4.76 -0.56
N GLY A 69 -0.05 5.00 -1.73
CA GLY A 69 0.95 4.11 -2.31
C GLY A 69 0.42 2.77 -2.84
N ARG A 70 -0.91 2.57 -2.86
CA ARG A 70 -1.51 1.30 -3.31
C ARG A 70 -1.13 0.93 -4.75
N GLU A 71 -1.01 1.91 -5.64
CA GLU A 71 -0.59 1.69 -7.03
C GLU A 71 0.85 1.17 -7.14
N PHE A 72 1.67 1.44 -6.13
CA PHE A 72 3.04 0.94 -5.98
C PHE A 72 3.09 -0.33 -5.11
N GLY A 73 1.93 -0.90 -4.77
CA GLY A 73 1.82 -2.11 -3.96
C GLY A 73 2.16 -1.90 -2.48
N TRP A 74 2.18 -0.66 -1.99
CA TRP A 74 2.44 -0.41 -0.57
C TRP A 74 1.35 -1.04 0.30
N ILE A 75 1.74 -1.56 1.45
CA ILE A 75 0.85 -2.30 2.36
C ILE A 75 0.77 -1.57 3.69
N LEU A 76 -0.44 -1.23 4.13
CA LEU A 76 -0.66 -0.70 5.49
C LEU A 76 -0.20 -1.72 6.53
N GLU A 77 0.60 -1.27 7.50
CA GLU A 77 1.03 -2.10 8.62
C GLU A 77 -0.15 -2.58 9.46
N ASN A 78 -1.10 -1.69 9.72
CA ASN A 78 -2.34 -1.98 10.43
C ASN A 78 -3.49 -1.12 9.88
N PRO A 79 -4.52 -1.74 9.24
CA PRO A 79 -5.61 -1.01 8.58
C PRO A 79 -6.66 -0.42 9.54
N ASP A 80 -6.54 -0.65 10.84
CA ASP A 80 -7.46 -0.14 11.86
C ASP A 80 -6.81 0.91 12.77
N ARG A 81 -5.48 0.96 12.79
CA ARG A 81 -4.73 1.84 13.68
C ARG A 81 -4.52 3.22 13.06
N ASN A 82 -4.99 4.25 13.75
CA ASN A 82 -4.81 5.67 13.38
C ASN A 82 -5.30 6.08 11.98
N ILE A 83 -5.85 5.19 11.15
CA ILE A 83 -6.31 5.49 9.79
C ILE A 83 -7.34 6.61 9.78
N THR A 84 -8.42 6.48 10.57
CA THR A 84 -9.47 7.51 10.67
C THR A 84 -8.90 8.85 11.13
N LYS A 85 -7.96 8.83 12.09
CA LYS A 85 -7.29 10.03 12.58
C LYS A 85 -6.43 10.66 11.48
N GLY A 86 -5.70 9.85 10.72
CA GLY A 86 -4.87 10.29 9.60
C GLY A 86 -5.69 10.94 8.50
N CYS A 87 -6.80 10.30 8.09
CA CYS A 87 -7.72 10.88 7.12
C CYS A 87 -8.28 12.23 7.62
N ALA A 88 -8.70 12.31 8.89
CA ALA A 88 -9.22 13.54 9.46
C ALA A 88 -8.17 14.66 9.52
N ALA A 89 -6.92 14.33 9.87
CA ALA A 89 -5.82 15.29 9.92
C ALA A 89 -5.54 15.93 8.55
N VAL A 90 -5.48 15.11 7.48
CA VAL A 90 -5.27 15.60 6.12
C VAL A 90 -6.46 16.44 5.63
N VAL A 91 -7.71 15.99 5.88
CA VAL A 91 -8.91 16.73 5.46
C VAL A 91 -9.04 18.07 6.20
N ASN A 92 -8.65 18.12 7.47
CA ASN A 92 -8.70 19.33 8.29
C ASN A 92 -7.46 20.23 8.11
N GLU A 93 -6.54 19.89 7.20
CA GLU A 93 -5.30 20.63 6.96
C GLU A 93 -4.46 20.85 8.24
N THR A 94 -4.50 19.90 9.17
CA THR A 94 -3.65 19.97 10.36
C THR A 94 -2.20 19.63 10.00
N LYS A 95 -1.29 19.80 10.96
CA LYS A 95 0.14 19.59 10.72
C LYS A 95 0.45 18.10 10.64
N VAL A 96 0.56 17.58 9.42
CA VAL A 96 0.85 16.18 9.07
C VAL A 96 2.25 16.12 8.47
N LEU A 97 3.06 15.15 8.88
CA LEU A 97 4.33 14.87 8.21
C LEU A 97 4.26 13.54 7.49
N PHE A 98 4.45 13.56 6.17
CA PHE A 98 4.71 12.36 5.39
C PHE A 98 6.22 12.10 5.34
N ILE A 99 6.64 10.94 5.85
CA ILE A 99 8.02 10.51 5.94
C ILE A 99 8.20 9.32 5.01
N GLN A 100 9.00 9.49 3.96
CA GLN A 100 9.33 8.44 3.01
C GLN A 100 10.80 8.06 3.17
N GLU A 101 11.07 7.05 4.02
CA GLU A 101 12.43 6.50 4.13
C GLU A 101 12.81 5.71 2.86
N THR A 102 11.83 5.02 2.27
CA THR A 102 12.03 4.14 1.12
C THR A 102 10.81 4.13 0.17
N GLY A 103 10.96 3.52 -1.00
CA GLY A 103 9.89 3.40 -2.01
C GLY A 103 9.99 4.43 -3.14
N GLU A 104 9.02 4.40 -4.04
CA GLU A 104 8.97 5.22 -5.24
C GLU A 104 8.61 6.67 -4.88
N PRO A 105 9.41 7.69 -5.25
CA PRO A 105 9.13 9.09 -4.90
C PRO A 105 7.97 9.70 -5.70
N ASN A 106 7.57 9.05 -6.81
CA ASN A 106 6.51 9.51 -7.71
C ASN A 106 5.11 9.08 -7.25
N TRP A 107 4.93 8.80 -5.96
CA TRP A 107 3.65 8.42 -5.37
C TRP A 107 2.63 9.56 -5.36
N TRP A 108 3.10 10.80 -5.49
CA TRP A 108 2.30 12.00 -5.66
C TRP A 108 2.59 12.62 -7.03
N PRO A 109 1.57 13.17 -7.73
CA PRO A 109 1.80 13.83 -9.02
C PRO A 109 2.81 14.98 -8.89
N LEU A 110 3.85 14.97 -9.73
CA LEU A 110 4.95 15.94 -9.69
C LEU A 110 4.50 17.38 -9.97
N ASP A 111 3.42 17.53 -10.73
CA ASP A 111 2.78 18.80 -11.09
C ASP A 111 1.81 19.30 -10.01
N ARG A 112 1.60 18.53 -8.94
CA ARG A 112 0.68 18.85 -7.85
C ARG A 112 1.44 19.07 -6.53
N PRO A 113 1.30 20.23 -5.87
CA PRO A 113 1.84 20.37 -4.52
C PRO A 113 1.16 19.40 -3.56
N LEU A 114 1.84 19.05 -2.45
CA LEU A 114 1.21 18.31 -1.38
C LEU A 114 0.03 19.11 -0.80
N PRO A 115 -1.01 18.44 -0.25
CA PRO A 115 -2.11 19.13 0.39
C PRO A 115 -1.61 20.04 1.50
N LYS A 116 -2.32 21.15 1.72
CA LYS A 116 -1.97 22.09 2.78
C LYS A 116 -1.97 21.39 4.15
N GLY A 117 -0.96 21.72 4.97
CA GLY A 117 -0.72 21.06 6.25
C GLY A 117 0.12 19.79 6.17
N VAL A 118 0.33 19.23 4.97
CA VAL A 118 1.19 18.06 4.76
C VAL A 118 2.61 18.50 4.41
N GLU A 119 3.54 18.22 5.30
CA GLU A 119 4.98 18.37 5.11
C GLU A 119 5.61 17.05 4.64
N TYR A 120 6.83 17.12 4.10
CA TYR A 120 7.55 15.97 3.55
C TYR A 120 8.95 15.84 4.15
N SER A 121 9.32 14.62 4.53
CA SER A 121 10.68 14.26 4.95
C SER A 121 11.09 12.92 4.35
N ILE A 122 12.39 12.73 4.15
CA ILE A 122 12.97 11.45 3.69
C ILE A 122 13.55 10.60 4.82
N SER A 123 13.40 11.05 6.07
CA SER A 123 13.95 10.37 7.23
C SER A 123 13.18 10.68 8.50
N LEU A 124 13.14 9.71 9.42
CA LEU A 124 12.70 9.89 10.80
C LEU A 124 13.70 10.73 11.62
N ASN A 125 14.94 10.88 11.15
CA ASN A 125 15.98 11.61 11.86
C ASN A 125 15.59 13.10 11.99
N ASN A 126 15.82 13.66 13.18
CA ASN A 126 15.51 15.05 13.53
C ASN A 126 14.01 15.42 13.46
N VAL A 127 13.11 14.45 13.33
CA VAL A 127 11.67 14.68 13.44
C VAL A 127 11.28 14.60 14.91
N GLN A 128 10.73 15.70 15.45
CA GLN A 128 10.03 15.71 16.73
C GLN A 128 8.56 15.32 16.48
N PRO A 129 8.11 14.12 16.87
CA PRO A 129 6.77 13.65 16.55
C PRO A 129 5.67 14.48 17.21
N GLU A 130 5.96 15.22 18.28
CA GLU A 130 5.02 16.07 19.00
C GLU A 130 4.64 17.34 18.22
N ASP A 131 5.46 17.73 17.24
CA ASP A 131 5.21 18.89 16.39
C ASP A 131 4.12 18.64 15.33
N TYR A 132 3.62 17.41 15.23
CA TYR A 132 2.69 16.96 14.21
C TYR A 132 1.48 16.23 14.83
N GLU A 133 0.30 16.48 14.27
CA GLU A 133 -0.95 15.84 14.68
C GLU A 133 -0.95 14.33 14.34
N ILE A 134 -0.22 13.94 13.29
CA ILE A 134 0.00 12.54 12.90
C ILE A 134 1.18 12.43 11.93
N LEU A 135 1.90 11.31 12.00
CA LEU A 135 2.92 10.95 11.02
C LEU A 135 2.37 9.90 10.03
N LEU A 136 2.71 10.05 8.75
CA LEU A 136 2.46 9.05 7.72
C LEU A 136 3.83 8.52 7.29
N ILE A 137 4.15 7.24 7.56
CA ILE A 137 5.52 6.72 7.45
C ILE A 137 5.57 5.60 6.41
N ALA A 138 6.21 5.86 5.28
CA ALA A 138 6.54 4.87 4.26
C ALA A 138 7.97 4.35 4.47
N THR A 139 8.11 3.06 4.75
CA THR A 139 9.39 2.43 5.13
C THR A 139 9.39 0.95 4.77
N ASP A 140 10.56 0.31 4.75
CA ASP A 140 10.69 -1.14 4.67
C ASP A 140 11.10 -1.81 6.00
N ARG A 141 11.17 -1.01 7.07
CA ARG A 141 11.60 -1.45 8.39
C ARG A 141 10.45 -2.11 9.17
N SER A 142 10.66 -3.32 9.69
CA SER A 142 9.68 -4.04 10.53
C SER A 142 9.69 -3.61 11.99
N ASN A 143 10.70 -2.85 12.42
CA ASN A 143 10.99 -2.61 13.83
C ASN A 143 10.81 -1.14 14.28
N VAL A 144 10.11 -0.30 13.49
CA VAL A 144 9.85 1.11 13.85
C VAL A 144 9.14 1.21 15.21
N HIS A 145 8.17 0.34 15.48
CA HIS A 145 7.47 0.28 16.77
C HIS A 145 8.38 -0.03 17.97
N LYS A 146 9.55 -0.65 17.76
CA LYS A 146 10.56 -0.92 18.80
C LYS A 146 11.58 0.20 18.90
N THR A 147 12.07 0.68 17.76
CA THR A 147 13.21 1.61 17.66
C THR A 147 12.82 3.08 17.77
N HIS A 148 11.59 3.44 17.37
CA HIS A 148 11.07 4.81 17.31
C HIS A 148 9.66 4.86 17.93
N LYS A 149 9.55 4.52 19.22
CA LYS A 149 8.27 4.35 19.93
C LYS A 149 7.37 5.59 19.86
N GLU A 150 7.95 6.78 20.04
CA GLU A 150 7.17 8.03 20.02
C GLU A 150 6.67 8.36 18.61
N HIS A 151 7.51 8.22 17.57
CA HIS A 151 7.08 8.33 16.17
C HIS A 151 6.00 7.31 15.84
N TYR A 152 6.17 6.07 16.30
CA TYR A 152 5.21 5.02 16.05
C TYR A 152 3.85 5.36 16.67
N LYS A 153 3.78 5.80 17.94
CA LYS A 153 2.55 6.00 18.72
C LYS A 153 1.41 6.67 17.96
N ASN A 154 1.71 7.77 17.27
CA ASN A 154 0.73 8.57 16.54
C ASN A 154 1.07 8.62 15.04
N SER A 155 1.13 7.44 14.43
CA SER A 155 1.43 7.29 13.00
C SER A 155 0.56 6.25 12.30
N VAL A 156 0.57 6.35 10.97
CA VAL A 156 0.14 5.30 10.02
C VAL A 156 1.37 4.86 9.24
N LEU A 157 1.65 3.54 9.23
CA LEU A 157 2.80 2.97 8.53
C LEU A 157 2.39 2.26 7.25
N TYR A 158 3.23 2.42 6.22
CA TYR A 158 3.13 1.76 4.92
C TYR A 158 4.44 1.03 4.63
N TYR A 159 4.33 -0.28 4.39
CA TYR A 159 5.43 -1.10 3.89
C TYR A 159 5.58 -0.92 2.38
N THR A 160 6.69 -0.34 1.96
CA THR A 160 7.00 -0.07 0.54
C THR A 160 7.66 -1.29 -0.12
N LYS A 161 7.44 -1.49 -1.42
CA LYS A 161 7.88 -2.69 -2.16
C LYS A 161 9.32 -2.59 -2.67
N THR A 162 10.27 -2.45 -1.77
CA THR A 162 11.67 -2.11 -2.08
C THR A 162 12.63 -3.30 -2.13
N LEU A 163 12.24 -4.46 -1.57
CA LEU A 163 13.16 -5.58 -1.36
C LEU A 163 13.04 -6.65 -2.46
N ILE A 164 14.20 -7.13 -2.93
CA ILE A 164 14.33 -8.31 -3.78
C ILE A 164 15.25 -9.31 -3.06
N LEU A 165 14.77 -10.54 -2.86
CA LEU A 165 15.54 -11.57 -2.18
C LEU A 165 16.26 -12.46 -3.18
N GLY A 166 17.59 -12.49 -3.14
CA GLY A 166 18.39 -13.48 -3.86
C GLY A 166 18.33 -14.83 -3.15
N LEU A 167 17.77 -15.85 -3.81
CA LEU A 167 17.60 -17.19 -3.25
C LEU A 167 18.52 -18.22 -3.92
N GLY A 168 19.21 -18.98 -3.08
CA GLY A 168 20.01 -20.13 -3.49
C GLY A 168 19.92 -21.24 -2.46
N CYS A 169 19.59 -22.46 -2.91
CA CYS A 169 19.49 -23.65 -2.06
C CYS A 169 19.99 -24.91 -2.79
N ASP A 170 20.16 -26.01 -2.06
CA ASP A 170 20.26 -27.34 -2.67
C ASP A 170 18.92 -27.74 -3.34
N ARG A 171 18.98 -28.69 -4.27
CA ARG A 171 17.78 -29.18 -4.97
C ARG A 171 16.81 -29.83 -4.00
N ASN A 172 15.51 -29.66 -4.24
CA ASN A 172 14.43 -30.25 -3.44
C ASN A 172 14.43 -29.80 -1.98
N ILE A 173 14.85 -28.57 -1.71
CA ILE A 173 14.78 -28.00 -0.36
C ILE A 173 13.31 -27.91 0.10
N PRO A 174 12.99 -28.33 1.34
CA PRO A 174 11.66 -28.12 1.90
C PRO A 174 11.28 -26.64 1.93
N PHE A 175 10.02 -26.34 1.59
CA PHE A 175 9.49 -24.98 1.54
C PHE A 175 9.65 -24.24 2.87
N GLU A 176 9.36 -24.93 3.97
CA GLU A 176 9.40 -24.39 5.32
C GLU A 176 10.83 -23.97 5.72
N ILE A 177 11.86 -24.67 5.22
CA ILE A 177 13.25 -24.30 5.48
C ILE A 177 13.60 -22.98 4.78
N VAL A 178 13.19 -22.83 3.52
CA VAL A 178 13.43 -21.58 2.77
C VAL A 178 12.67 -20.43 3.41
N GLU A 179 11.39 -20.64 3.75
CA GLU A 179 10.54 -19.63 4.36
C GLU A 179 11.08 -19.17 5.72
N ASN A 180 11.46 -20.11 6.59
CA ASN A 180 12.07 -19.76 7.88
C ASN A 180 13.40 -19.02 7.72
N GLY A 181 14.20 -19.39 6.72
CA GLY A 181 15.44 -18.68 6.38
C GLY A 181 15.16 -17.23 5.96
N ILE A 182 14.12 -17.00 5.15
CA ILE A 182 13.69 -15.65 4.74
C ILE A 182 13.25 -14.84 5.96
N TYR A 183 12.36 -15.38 6.80
CA TYR A 183 11.90 -14.68 8.01
C TYR A 183 13.06 -14.31 8.93
N LYS A 184 14.00 -15.24 9.14
CA LYS A 184 15.17 -15.02 9.97
C LYS A 184 16.04 -13.88 9.43
N ILE A 185 16.40 -13.91 8.14
CA ILE A 185 17.23 -12.88 7.52
C ILE A 185 16.54 -11.51 7.56
N LEU A 186 15.23 -11.46 7.27
CA LEU A 186 14.47 -10.21 7.33
C LEU A 186 14.43 -9.64 8.76
N ASP A 187 14.15 -10.46 9.76
CA ASP A 187 14.09 -10.02 11.16
C ASP A 187 15.47 -9.56 11.67
N GLU A 188 16.54 -10.31 11.38
CA GLU A 188 17.92 -9.96 11.74
C GLU A 188 18.36 -8.60 11.17
N ASN A 189 17.86 -8.25 9.98
CA ASN A 189 18.15 -6.98 9.33
C ASN A 189 17.07 -5.91 9.56
N GLY A 190 16.02 -6.23 10.33
CA GLY A 190 14.94 -5.29 10.65
C GLY A 190 14.04 -4.93 9.47
N PHE A 191 13.93 -5.80 8.45
CA PHE A 191 13.09 -5.60 7.28
C PHE A 191 11.73 -6.29 7.42
N ALA A 192 10.70 -5.70 6.81
CA ALA A 192 9.36 -6.26 6.77
C ALA A 192 9.20 -7.19 5.55
N ILE A 193 8.59 -8.36 5.77
CA ILE A 193 8.28 -9.30 4.67
C ILE A 193 7.30 -8.70 3.67
N GLN A 194 6.43 -7.80 4.13
CA GLN A 194 5.51 -7.02 3.32
C GLN A 194 6.24 -6.14 2.30
N SER A 195 7.50 -5.79 2.56
CA SER A 195 8.32 -4.96 1.66
C SER A 195 9.00 -5.74 0.54
N VAL A 196 8.92 -7.07 0.57
CA VAL A 196 9.42 -7.93 -0.51
C VAL A 196 8.49 -7.84 -1.71
N ARG A 197 9.09 -7.53 -2.87
CA ARG A 197 8.40 -7.46 -4.17
C ARG A 197 8.68 -8.67 -5.03
N ALA A 198 9.89 -9.22 -4.94
CA ALA A 198 10.36 -10.27 -5.82
C ALA A 198 11.39 -11.18 -5.14
N ILE A 199 11.51 -12.39 -5.67
CA ILE A 199 12.59 -13.33 -5.39
C ILE A 199 13.38 -13.55 -6.67
N ALA A 200 14.70 -13.64 -6.55
CA ALA A 200 15.63 -13.77 -7.67
C ALA A 200 16.47 -15.02 -7.52
N THR A 201 16.66 -15.79 -8.60
CA THR A 201 17.54 -16.96 -8.60
C THR A 201 18.20 -17.18 -9.96
N ILE A 202 19.09 -18.17 -10.03
CA ILE A 202 19.72 -18.60 -11.28
C ILE A 202 18.76 -19.49 -12.10
N ASP A 203 18.85 -19.47 -13.43
CA ASP A 203 17.94 -20.23 -14.31
C ASP A 203 17.89 -21.75 -14.03
N LEU A 204 19.00 -22.33 -13.58
CA LEU A 204 19.12 -23.73 -13.14
C LEU A 204 18.15 -24.11 -12.03
N LYS A 205 17.64 -23.12 -11.28
CA LYS A 205 16.70 -23.29 -10.16
C LYS A 205 15.29 -22.79 -10.49
N LYS A 206 14.98 -22.55 -11.77
CA LYS A 206 13.68 -21.99 -12.18
C LYS A 206 12.48 -22.88 -11.84
N GLU A 207 12.71 -24.19 -11.74
CA GLU A 207 11.68 -25.21 -11.45
C GLU A 207 11.72 -25.67 -9.98
N GLU A 208 12.50 -24.99 -9.14
CA GLU A 208 12.59 -25.37 -7.72
C GLU A 208 11.25 -25.13 -7.02
N SER A 209 10.67 -26.21 -6.49
CA SER A 209 9.30 -26.23 -5.99
C SER A 209 9.08 -25.26 -4.83
N ALA A 210 10.09 -25.05 -3.99
CA ALA A 210 10.04 -24.11 -2.89
C ALA A 210 9.88 -22.66 -3.38
N PHE A 211 10.56 -22.27 -4.46
CA PHE A 211 10.50 -20.90 -4.99
C PHE A 211 9.18 -20.62 -5.68
N LEU A 212 8.65 -21.59 -6.42
CA LEU A 212 7.31 -21.49 -7.02
C LEU A 212 6.23 -21.34 -5.93
N LYS A 213 6.32 -22.11 -4.84
CA LYS A 213 5.41 -21.98 -3.69
C LYS A 213 5.51 -20.62 -3.00
N LEU A 214 6.71 -20.06 -2.86
CA LEU A 214 6.89 -18.70 -2.31
C LEU A 214 6.22 -17.64 -3.18
N SER A 215 6.45 -17.70 -4.50
CA SER A 215 5.82 -16.80 -5.46
C SER A 215 4.29 -16.89 -5.38
N GLN A 216 3.73 -18.10 -5.28
CA GLN A 216 2.29 -18.31 -5.14
C GLN A 216 1.75 -17.80 -3.80
N LYS A 217 2.42 -18.09 -2.68
CA LYS A 217 1.97 -17.73 -1.33
C LYS A 217 1.97 -16.21 -1.12
N TYR A 218 3.02 -15.54 -1.56
CA TYR A 218 3.24 -14.12 -1.26
C TYR A 218 2.92 -13.18 -2.44
N GLY A 219 2.64 -13.73 -3.63
CA GLY A 219 2.45 -12.96 -4.85
C GLY A 219 3.73 -12.29 -5.35
N TRP A 220 4.89 -12.78 -4.95
CA TRP A 220 6.18 -12.22 -5.36
C TRP A 220 6.53 -12.61 -6.79
N GLU A 221 7.06 -11.65 -7.55
CA GLU A 221 7.64 -11.94 -8.87
C GLU A 221 8.86 -12.87 -8.71
N LEU A 222 8.97 -13.88 -9.57
CA LEU A 222 10.12 -14.78 -9.61
C LEU A 222 11.01 -14.43 -10.82
N ILE A 223 12.17 -13.85 -10.52
CA ILE A 223 13.13 -13.33 -11.49
C ILE A 223 14.27 -14.34 -11.69
N PHE A 224 14.63 -14.60 -12.94
CA PHE A 224 15.71 -15.52 -13.29
C PHE A 224 16.88 -14.81 -13.96
N PHE A 225 18.09 -15.14 -13.51
CA PHE A 225 19.33 -14.68 -14.13
C PHE A 225 20.04 -15.83 -14.82
N ARG A 226 20.45 -15.61 -16.07
CA ARG A 226 21.28 -16.57 -16.81
C ARG A 226 22.71 -16.51 -16.28
N GLN A 227 23.33 -17.67 -16.15
CA GLN A 227 24.77 -17.72 -15.90
C GLN A 227 25.49 -17.14 -17.12
N LYS A 228 26.39 -16.16 -16.91
CA LYS A 228 27.30 -15.74 -17.97
C LYS A 228 28.31 -16.87 -18.17
N ASN A 229 28.32 -17.44 -19.38
CA ASN A 229 29.36 -18.35 -19.87
C ASN A 229 30.69 -17.62 -20.01
#